data_AF-A0A3M9Z2Q7-F1
#
_entry.id   AF-A0A3M9Z2Q7-F1
#
_cell.length_a   1.000
_cell.length_b   1.000
_cell.length_c   1.000
_cell.angle_alpha   90.00
_cell.angle_beta   90.00
_cell.angle_gamma   90.00
#
_symmetry.space_group_name_H-M   'P 1'
#
loop_
_entity.id
_entity.type
_entity.pdbx_description
1 polymer ?
#
loop_
_entity_poly.entity_id
_entity_poly.type
_entity_poly.pdbx_seq_one_letter_code
_entity_poly.pdbx_strand_id
1 'polypeptide(L)'
;MKFAQPNVQPSFGQLKSTPQVNLSALSSPVLSLLSLLASIVLWGQVAVAQSEIRHGVLPLTRLSDWESQTDITLSTGTLAELEVDPNFEGNFRLIYDTATQILEGYQVVERAGYFPENAGIPRDQQLARAQAVYRFYLLPNSNGLILYRSPSEDTARYMIRKPGVGFLLPQP
;
A
#
# COMPACT_ATOMS: atom_id res chain seq x y z
N MET A 1 -35.82 50.97 17.77
CA MET A 1 -36.39 51.82 16.70
C MET A 1 -35.46 51.75 15.50
N LYS A 2 -35.87 51.11 14.39
CA LYS A 2 -35.13 51.13 13.12
C LYS A 2 -36.15 51.44 12.02
N PHE A 3 -35.88 52.54 11.33
CA PHE A 3 -36.76 53.18 10.35
C PHE A 3 -36.74 52.43 9.02
N ALA A 4 -37.92 52.15 8.48
CA ALA A 4 -38.14 51.72 7.11
C ALA A 4 -38.18 52.94 6.18
N GLN A 5 -37.47 52.88 5.05
CA GLN A 5 -37.56 53.87 3.98
C GLN A 5 -38.47 53.35 2.85
N PRO A 6 -39.37 54.18 2.29
CA PRO A 6 -40.21 53.81 1.16
C PRO A 6 -39.75 54.42 -0.19
N ASN A 7 -39.96 53.61 -1.24
CA ASN A 7 -40.66 53.95 -2.49
C ASN A 7 -40.17 55.11 -3.39
N VAL A 8 -39.68 54.81 -4.61
CA VAL A 8 -39.96 55.59 -5.85
C VAL A 8 -39.84 54.67 -7.10
N GLN A 9 -40.97 54.42 -7.78
CA GLN A 9 -41.14 54.00 -9.20
C GLN A 9 -41.22 55.27 -10.11
N PRO A 10 -41.44 55.25 -11.45
CA PRO A 10 -41.27 54.25 -12.53
C PRO A 10 -40.59 54.87 -13.80
N SER A 11 -40.43 54.14 -14.91
CA SER A 11 -40.54 54.74 -16.26
C SER A 11 -40.76 53.70 -17.37
N PHE A 12 -41.82 53.92 -18.15
CA PHE A 12 -42.14 53.20 -19.39
C PHE A 12 -41.51 53.92 -20.58
N GLY A 13 -40.85 53.17 -21.46
CA GLY A 13 -40.38 53.62 -22.78
C GLY A 13 -40.94 52.73 -23.89
N GLN A 14 -41.66 53.35 -24.82
CA GLN A 14 -42.45 52.80 -25.92
C GLN A 14 -41.64 52.66 -27.24
N LEU A 15 -42.06 51.69 -28.08
CA LEU A 15 -41.96 51.61 -29.57
C LEU A 15 -40.54 51.47 -30.18
N LYS A 16 -40.26 50.70 -31.24
CA LYS A 16 -40.93 50.66 -32.56
C LYS A 16 -40.27 49.59 -33.47
N SER A 17 -41.04 49.09 -34.44
CA SER A 17 -40.65 48.57 -35.78
C SER A 17 -39.83 47.28 -35.93
N THR A 18 -40.50 46.25 -36.44
CA THR A 18 -39.96 45.29 -37.43
C THR A 18 -39.58 46.01 -38.73
N PRO A 19 -38.56 45.54 -39.48
CA PRO A 19 -38.87 44.71 -40.65
C PRO A 19 -37.85 43.61 -41.02
N GLN A 20 -38.38 42.62 -41.74
CA GLN A 20 -37.83 41.83 -42.86
C GLN A 20 -36.35 41.44 -42.96
N VAL A 21 -36.14 40.12 -43.00
CA VAL A 21 -35.52 39.32 -44.08
C VAL A 21 -34.49 40.02 -44.97
N ASN A 22 -33.24 39.51 -44.98
CA ASN A 22 -32.64 39.01 -46.23
C ASN A 22 -31.43 38.09 -46.00
N LEU A 23 -31.52 36.94 -46.69
CA LEU A 23 -30.48 35.95 -46.92
C LEU A 23 -29.63 36.40 -48.11
N SER A 24 -28.38 36.77 -47.86
CA SER A 24 -27.30 36.78 -48.86
C SER A 24 -26.04 37.25 -48.13
N ALA A 25 -25.17 36.33 -47.71
CA ALA A 25 -24.06 35.84 -48.51
C ALA A 25 -22.77 36.60 -48.18
N LEU A 26 -21.65 35.89 -48.33
CA LEU A 26 -20.26 36.38 -48.23
C LEU A 26 -19.79 36.49 -46.77
N SER A 27 -18.65 35.96 -46.34
CA SER A 27 -17.53 35.36 -47.04
C SER A 27 -16.55 34.83 -45.99
N SER A 28 -16.40 33.51 -45.95
CA SER A 28 -15.18 32.74 -45.65
C SER A 28 -14.33 33.16 -44.42
N PRO A 29 -13.16 32.53 -44.21
CA PRO A 29 -12.92 31.53 -43.18
C PRO A 29 -11.95 32.08 -42.10
N VAL A 30 -11.39 31.18 -41.30
CA VAL A 30 -10.18 31.35 -40.49
C VAL A 30 -10.42 31.49 -38.98
N LEU A 31 -9.69 30.65 -38.25
CA LEU A 31 -9.44 30.64 -36.80
C LEU A 31 -10.59 30.16 -35.90
N SER A 32 -10.68 28.84 -35.72
CA SER A 32 -10.49 28.21 -34.40
C SER A 32 -10.74 26.70 -34.48
N LEU A 33 -9.76 25.97 -35.01
CA LEU A 33 -9.68 24.51 -34.83
C LEU A 33 -8.26 24.18 -34.38
N LEU A 34 -7.91 24.59 -33.16
CA LEU A 34 -6.62 24.29 -32.54
C LEU A 34 -6.81 24.09 -31.04
N SER A 35 -7.60 23.07 -30.70
CA SER A 35 -7.75 22.59 -29.33
C SER A 35 -8.22 21.14 -29.33
N LEU A 36 -7.53 20.28 -30.08
CA LEU A 36 -7.65 18.84 -29.90
C LEU A 36 -6.25 18.24 -29.84
N LEU A 37 -6.02 17.41 -28.83
CA LEU A 37 -4.80 16.65 -28.54
C LEU A 37 -3.79 17.34 -27.62
N ALA A 38 -4.25 17.82 -26.47
CA ALA A 38 -3.51 17.53 -25.25
C ALA A 38 -3.76 16.05 -24.91
N SER A 39 -3.02 15.16 -25.58
CA SER A 39 -2.89 13.77 -25.16
C SER A 39 -2.17 13.79 -23.82
N ILE A 40 -2.95 13.87 -22.74
CA ILE A 40 -2.46 13.57 -21.40
C ILE A 40 -2.03 12.12 -21.48
N VAL A 41 -0.72 11.91 -21.64
CA VAL A 41 -0.11 10.62 -21.44
C VAL A 41 -0.19 10.37 -19.94
N LEU A 42 -1.36 9.87 -19.51
CA LEU A 42 -1.51 9.19 -18.24
C LEU A 42 -0.66 7.92 -18.39
N TRP A 43 0.64 8.05 -18.13
CA TRP A 43 1.44 6.93 -17.69
C TRP A 43 0.80 6.52 -16.37
N GLY A 44 -0.21 5.67 -16.45
CA GLY A 44 -0.69 4.92 -15.32
C GLY A 44 0.52 4.18 -14.80
N GLN A 45 1.12 4.72 -13.73
CA GLN A 45 1.98 3.93 -12.90
C GLN A 45 1.11 2.76 -12.47
N VAL A 46 1.38 1.60 -13.06
CA VAL A 46 0.82 0.35 -12.60
C VAL A 46 1.30 0.27 -11.17
N ALA A 47 0.43 0.64 -10.22
CA ALA A 47 0.73 0.50 -8.81
C ALA A 47 1.04 -0.98 -8.62
N VAL A 48 2.33 -1.29 -8.43
CA VAL A 48 2.77 -2.66 -8.17
C VAL A 48 2.16 -3.02 -6.83
N ALA A 49 1.06 -3.77 -6.86
CA ALA A 49 0.34 -4.13 -5.66
C ALA A 49 1.29 -4.92 -4.74
N GLN A 50 1.26 -4.58 -3.45
CA GLN A 50 1.95 -5.35 -2.44
C GLN A 50 1.53 -6.82 -2.53
N SER A 51 2.49 -7.73 -2.68
CA SER A 51 2.22 -9.16 -2.88
C SER A 51 3.04 -10.02 -1.94
N GLU A 52 2.39 -10.97 -1.25
CA GLU A 52 3.11 -12.03 -0.55
C GLU A 52 3.78 -12.93 -1.60
N ILE A 53 5.07 -13.19 -1.40
CA ILE A 53 5.90 -14.01 -2.30
C ILE A 53 6.41 -15.28 -1.63
N ARG A 54 6.44 -15.32 -0.29
CA ARG A 54 6.84 -16.51 0.47
C ARG A 54 6.38 -16.44 1.92
N HIS A 55 6.22 -17.59 2.55
CA HIS A 55 6.14 -17.72 4.01
C HIS A 55 6.87 -18.98 4.48
N GLY A 56 7.08 -19.10 5.79
CA GLY A 56 7.60 -20.32 6.39
C GLY A 56 8.07 -20.12 7.82
N VAL A 57 8.87 -21.07 8.29
CA VAL A 57 9.47 -21.06 9.64
C VAL A 57 10.97 -20.94 9.52
N LEU A 58 11.59 -20.07 10.31
CA LEU A 58 13.03 -19.88 10.38
C LEU A 58 13.53 -19.86 11.83
N PRO A 59 14.77 -20.30 12.09
CA PRO A 59 15.43 -20.03 13.34
C PRO A 59 15.58 -18.52 13.57
N LEU A 60 15.37 -18.07 14.82
CA LEU A 60 15.54 -16.66 15.20
C LEU A 60 16.94 -16.14 14.92
N THR A 61 17.97 -16.98 15.13
CA THR A 61 19.36 -16.62 14.82
C THR A 61 19.53 -16.19 13.36
N ARG A 62 18.87 -16.86 12.42
CA ARG A 62 18.94 -16.51 11.00
C ARG A 62 18.28 -15.17 10.69
N LEU A 63 17.19 -14.84 11.39
CA LEU A 63 16.53 -13.55 11.26
C LEU A 63 17.42 -12.44 11.81
N SER A 64 18.02 -12.64 12.99
CA SER A 64 19.00 -11.71 13.56
C SER A 64 20.21 -11.49 12.67
N ASP A 65 20.73 -12.55 12.03
CA ASP A 65 21.81 -12.44 11.06
C ASP A 65 21.41 -11.53 9.88
N TRP A 66 20.19 -11.65 9.37
CA TRP A 66 19.70 -10.79 8.29
C TRP A 66 19.46 -9.34 8.73
N GLU A 67 18.97 -9.13 9.95
CA GLU A 67 18.83 -7.78 10.51
C GLU A 67 20.18 -7.07 10.62
N SER A 68 21.25 -7.82 10.89
CA SER A 68 22.62 -7.27 11.00
C SER A 68 23.26 -6.87 9.66
N GLN A 69 22.65 -7.24 8.53
CA GLN A 69 23.19 -6.95 7.18
C GLN A 69 22.88 -5.51 6.75
N THR A 70 23.67 -4.56 7.25
CA THR A 70 23.47 -3.11 7.06
C THR A 70 23.63 -2.63 5.61
N ASP A 71 24.24 -3.43 4.74
CA ASP A 71 24.42 -3.13 3.32
C ASP A 71 23.10 -3.21 2.53
N ILE A 72 22.21 -4.12 2.94
CA ILE A 72 20.95 -4.44 2.26
C ILE A 72 19.70 -4.18 3.10
N THR A 73 19.79 -4.23 4.43
CA THR A 73 18.67 -3.92 5.33
C THR A 73 18.50 -2.40 5.45
N LEU A 74 17.33 -1.92 5.05
CA LEU A 74 16.95 -0.51 5.06
C LEU A 74 16.42 -0.07 6.42
N SER A 75 15.60 -0.92 7.03
CA SER A 75 15.02 -0.66 8.34
C SER A 75 14.57 -1.96 9.01
N THR A 76 14.51 -1.93 10.33
CA THR A 76 13.99 -3.00 11.18
C THR A 76 13.22 -2.38 12.33
N GLY A 77 12.24 -3.11 12.85
CA GLY A 77 11.44 -2.60 13.97
C GLY A 77 10.31 -3.52 14.36
N THR A 78 9.42 -3.00 15.19
CA THR A 78 8.17 -3.62 15.62
C THR A 78 7.03 -3.28 14.65
N LEU A 79 5.96 -4.07 14.65
CA LEU A 79 4.80 -3.81 13.78
C LEU A 79 4.23 -2.40 13.92
N ALA A 80 4.28 -1.81 15.12
CA ALA A 80 3.78 -0.46 15.36
C ALA A 80 4.65 0.62 14.67
N GLU A 81 5.95 0.39 14.54
CA GLU A 81 6.89 1.33 13.92
C GLU A 81 6.80 1.29 12.38
N LEU A 82 6.30 0.18 11.81
CA LEU A 82 6.17 0.01 10.36
C LEU A 82 5.26 1.06 9.72
N GLU A 83 4.19 1.49 10.41
CA GLU A 83 3.22 2.46 9.87
C GLU A 83 3.86 3.80 9.53
N VAL A 84 4.91 4.17 10.27
CA VAL A 84 5.62 5.44 10.14
C VAL A 84 7.01 5.28 9.52
N ASP A 85 7.36 4.07 9.07
CA ASP A 85 8.66 3.80 8.47
C ASP A 85 8.76 4.45 7.08
N PRO A 86 9.76 5.32 6.83
CA PRO A 86 9.91 6.01 5.55
C PRO A 86 10.24 5.08 4.37
N ASN A 87 10.69 3.85 4.63
CA ASN A 87 10.97 2.84 3.60
C ASN A 87 9.77 1.93 3.31
N PHE A 88 8.70 2.02 4.10
CA PHE A 88 7.49 1.25 3.89
C PHE A 88 6.57 1.97 2.89
N GLU A 89 6.28 1.26 1.81
CA GLU A 89 5.25 1.65 0.85
C GLU A 89 4.32 0.44 0.71
N GLY A 90 3.03 0.59 1.03
CA GLY A 90 2.12 -0.54 1.00
C GLY A 90 0.86 -0.33 1.83
N ASN A 91 0.05 -1.39 1.89
CA ASN A 91 -1.17 -1.41 2.68
C ASN A 91 -0.83 -1.89 4.11
N PHE A 92 -0.63 -0.94 5.02
CA PHE A 92 -0.36 -1.25 6.43
C PHE A 92 -1.44 -2.13 7.06
N ARG A 93 -2.73 -1.88 6.74
CA ARG A 93 -3.84 -2.64 7.32
C ARG A 93 -3.75 -4.13 6.96
N LEU A 94 -3.41 -4.45 5.72
CA LEU A 94 -3.22 -5.82 5.27
C LEU A 94 -2.06 -6.51 6.03
N ILE A 95 -0.96 -5.79 6.25
CA ILE A 95 0.17 -6.31 7.03
C ILE A 95 -0.20 -6.51 8.49
N TYR A 96 -0.90 -5.56 9.08
CA TYR A 96 -1.38 -5.64 10.46
C TYR A 96 -2.29 -6.85 10.66
N ASP A 97 -3.32 -7.00 9.82
CA ASP A 97 -4.23 -8.15 9.89
C ASP A 97 -3.46 -9.47 9.75
N THR A 98 -2.52 -9.53 8.81
CA THR A 98 -1.67 -10.72 8.66
C THR A 98 -0.76 -10.98 9.86
N ALA A 99 -0.21 -9.94 10.48
CA ALA A 99 0.66 -10.06 11.65
C ALA A 99 -0.10 -10.61 12.87
N THR A 100 -1.39 -10.28 13.02
CA THR A 100 -2.23 -10.82 14.10
C THR A 100 -2.45 -12.32 13.95
N GLN A 101 -2.51 -12.81 12.71
CA GLN A 101 -2.79 -14.21 12.37
C GLN A 101 -1.54 -15.04 12.06
N ILE A 102 -0.34 -14.45 12.12
CA ILE A 102 0.88 -15.09 11.59
C ILE A 102 1.25 -16.41 12.30
N LEU A 103 0.83 -16.58 13.55
CA LEU A 103 1.06 -17.81 14.32
C LEU A 103 -0.13 -18.77 14.31
N GLU A 104 -1.24 -18.43 13.66
CA GLU A 104 -2.40 -19.30 13.59
C GLU A 104 -2.06 -20.63 12.89
N GLY A 105 -2.55 -21.73 13.46
CA GLY A 105 -2.25 -23.08 12.96
C GLY A 105 -0.95 -23.69 13.49
N TYR A 106 -0.13 -22.92 14.24
CA TYR A 106 1.06 -23.45 14.90
C TYR A 106 0.81 -23.80 16.37
N GLN A 107 1.42 -24.89 16.82
CA GLN A 107 1.51 -25.29 18.22
C GLN A 107 2.95 -25.11 18.70
N VAL A 108 3.10 -24.38 19.80
CA VAL A 108 4.40 -24.13 20.41
C VAL A 108 4.90 -25.40 21.08
N VAL A 109 6.09 -25.84 20.69
CA VAL A 109 6.76 -27.01 21.26
C VAL A 109 8.12 -26.62 21.82
N GLU A 110 8.63 -27.40 22.77
CA GLU A 110 9.99 -27.19 23.30
C GLU A 110 11.05 -27.55 22.26
N ARG A 111 10.79 -28.56 21.42
CA ARG A 111 11.64 -28.93 20.29
C ARG A 111 10.80 -29.37 19.09
N ALA A 112 11.10 -28.82 17.92
CA ALA A 112 10.46 -29.25 16.68
C ALA A 112 11.05 -30.59 16.21
N GLY A 113 10.20 -31.55 15.87
CA GLY A 113 10.62 -32.87 15.40
C GLY A 113 9.70 -34.01 15.84
N TYR A 114 10.13 -35.24 15.55
CA TYR A 114 9.44 -36.44 15.99
C TYR A 114 9.90 -36.80 17.39
N PHE A 115 9.20 -36.25 18.39
CA PHE A 115 9.46 -36.51 19.79
C PHE A 115 8.20 -37.02 20.51
N PRO A 116 8.35 -37.88 21.53
CA PRO A 116 7.21 -38.38 22.30
C PRO A 116 6.32 -37.27 22.88
N GLU A 117 6.91 -36.18 23.33
CA GLU A 117 6.21 -35.00 23.87
C GLU A 117 5.35 -34.27 22.81
N ASN A 118 5.62 -34.48 21.52
CA ASN A 118 4.88 -33.86 20.41
C ASN A 118 3.85 -34.82 19.79
N ALA A 119 3.51 -35.92 20.46
CA ALA A 119 2.63 -36.94 19.92
C ALA A 119 1.29 -36.36 19.47
N GLY A 120 0.93 -36.60 18.21
CA GLY A 120 -0.32 -36.13 17.61
C GLY A 120 -0.25 -34.73 16.97
N ILE A 121 0.85 -33.99 17.11
CA ILE A 121 1.04 -32.67 16.48
C ILE A 121 1.73 -32.86 15.12
N PRO A 122 1.06 -32.53 13.99
CA PRO A 122 1.69 -32.54 12.67
C PRO A 122 2.97 -31.71 12.64
N ARG A 123 4.02 -32.20 11.99
CA ARG A 123 5.35 -31.57 12.01
C ARG A 123 5.34 -30.14 11.44
N ASP A 124 4.53 -29.90 10.42
CA ASP A 124 4.30 -28.60 9.79
C ASP A 124 3.55 -27.61 10.69
N GLN A 125 2.87 -28.10 11.73
CA GLN A 125 2.20 -27.29 12.75
C GLN A 125 3.07 -27.08 13.99
N GLN A 126 4.24 -27.73 14.11
CA GLN A 126 5.12 -27.54 15.26
C GLN A 126 5.97 -26.27 15.09
N LEU A 127 5.98 -25.41 16.10
CA LEU A 127 6.82 -24.22 16.17
C LEU A 127 7.65 -24.23 17.45
N ALA A 128 8.98 -24.35 17.34
CA ALA A 128 9.85 -24.28 18.50
C ALA A 128 10.00 -22.84 19.01
N ARG A 129 10.24 -22.65 20.31
CA ARG A 129 10.45 -21.31 20.92
C ARG A 129 11.60 -20.51 20.30
N ALA A 130 12.61 -21.19 19.75
CA ALA A 130 13.76 -20.60 19.07
C ALA A 130 13.52 -20.29 17.58
N GLN A 131 12.28 -20.45 17.10
CA GLN A 131 11.88 -20.21 15.73
C GLN A 131 10.87 -19.06 15.65
N ALA A 132 10.72 -18.51 14.46
CA ALA A 132 9.67 -17.58 14.13
C ALA A 132 8.99 -17.99 12.82
N VAL A 133 7.71 -17.68 12.71
CA VAL A 133 7.00 -17.73 11.43
C VAL A 133 7.26 -16.41 10.73
N TYR A 134 7.60 -16.47 9.45
CA TYR A 134 7.82 -15.30 8.61
C TYR A 134 6.92 -15.31 7.39
N ARG A 135 6.64 -14.11 6.89
CA ARG A 135 6.02 -13.83 5.60
C ARG A 135 6.84 -12.77 4.89
N PHE A 136 7.03 -12.97 3.60
CA PHE A 136 7.84 -12.11 2.76
C PHE A 136 6.95 -11.48 1.71
N TYR A 137 6.99 -10.15 1.63
CA TYR A 137 6.22 -9.34 0.70
C TYR A 137 7.16 -8.56 -0.22
N LEU A 138 6.76 -8.45 -1.47
CA LEU A 138 7.30 -7.45 -2.38
C LEU A 138 6.46 -6.18 -2.22
N LEU A 139 7.13 -5.06 -1.91
CA LEU A 139 6.54 -3.74 -1.80
C LEU A 139 6.48 -3.05 -3.18
N PRO A 140 5.64 -2.01 -3.37
CA PRO A 140 5.52 -1.29 -4.63
C PRO A 140 6.82 -0.63 -5.09
N ASN A 141 7.66 -0.15 -4.16
CA ASN A 141 9.00 0.37 -4.42
C ASN A 141 10.05 -0.71 -4.74
N SER A 142 9.62 -1.96 -4.95
CA SER A 142 10.48 -3.13 -5.18
C SER A 142 11.35 -3.55 -3.99
N ASN A 143 11.20 -2.92 -2.82
CA ASN A 143 11.82 -3.42 -1.60
C ASN A 143 11.09 -4.68 -1.09
N GLY A 144 11.80 -5.46 -0.29
CA GLY A 144 11.25 -6.64 0.35
C GLY A 144 10.90 -6.35 1.79
N LEU A 145 9.68 -6.66 2.21
CA LEU A 145 9.25 -6.63 3.61
C LEU A 145 9.19 -8.05 4.16
N ILE A 146 10.02 -8.35 5.15
CA ILE A 146 9.93 -9.57 5.94
C ILE A 146 9.17 -9.21 7.22
N LEU A 147 7.96 -9.73 7.34
CA LEU A 147 7.17 -9.71 8.57
C LEU A 147 7.38 -11.03 9.30
N TYR A 148 7.70 -11.01 10.58
CA TYR A 148 7.90 -12.24 11.33
C TYR A 148 7.44 -12.12 12.77
N ARG A 149 7.16 -13.25 13.41
CA ARG A 149 6.79 -13.29 14.83
C ARG A 149 7.30 -14.57 15.49
N SER A 150 7.93 -14.40 16.64
CA SER A 150 8.28 -15.49 17.55
C SER A 150 7.11 -15.80 18.49
N PRO A 151 6.91 -17.06 18.91
CA PRO A 151 5.98 -17.37 19.99
C PRO A 151 6.44 -16.82 21.35
N SER A 152 7.68 -16.35 21.45
CA SER A 152 8.25 -15.74 22.65
C SER A 152 8.10 -14.22 22.69
N GLU A 153 7.53 -13.60 21.64
CA GLU A 153 7.36 -12.15 21.54
C GLU A 153 5.87 -11.76 21.51
N ASP A 154 5.53 -10.66 22.18
CA ASP A 154 4.14 -10.18 22.28
C ASP A 154 3.62 -9.58 20.96
N THR A 155 4.51 -9.09 20.10
CA THR A 155 4.18 -8.43 18.83
C THR A 155 5.00 -8.99 17.68
N ALA A 156 4.51 -8.78 16.45
CA ALA A 156 5.29 -9.06 15.26
C ALA A 156 6.37 -7.99 15.04
N ARG A 157 7.42 -8.38 14.34
CA ARG A 157 8.54 -7.55 13.95
C ARG A 157 8.65 -7.52 12.44
N TYR A 158 9.37 -6.54 11.94
CA TYR A 158 9.59 -6.39 10.52
C TYR A 158 11.04 -6.04 10.18
N MET A 159 11.38 -6.29 8.93
CA MET A 159 12.61 -5.85 8.30
C MET A 159 12.34 -5.51 6.83
N ILE A 160 12.73 -4.31 6.40
CA ILE A 160 12.66 -3.87 5.00
C ILE A 160 14.05 -3.94 4.39
N ARG A 161 14.16 -4.52 3.19
CA ARG A 161 15.43 -4.78 2.52
C ARG A 161 15.40 -4.32 1.08
N LYS A 162 16.54 -3.85 0.57
CA LYS A 162 16.73 -3.52 -0.85
C LYS A 162 16.55 -4.77 -1.72
N PRO A 163 16.07 -4.63 -2.97
CA PRO A 163 16.15 -5.71 -3.95
C PRO A 163 17.62 -6.04 -4.26
N GLY A 164 17.98 -7.33 -4.30
CA GLY A 164 19.38 -7.71 -4.56
C GLY A 164 19.74 -9.19 -4.37
N VAL A 165 21.04 -9.49 -4.42
CA VAL A 165 21.58 -10.85 -4.23
C VAL A 165 21.34 -11.27 -2.77
N GLY A 166 20.55 -12.33 -2.56
CA GLY A 166 20.06 -12.72 -1.22
C GLY A 166 18.61 -12.29 -0.93
N PHE A 167 17.95 -11.57 -1.85
CA PHE A 167 16.50 -11.30 -1.83
C PHE A 167 15.67 -12.59 -1.94
N LEU A 168 16.21 -13.57 -2.66
CA LEU A 168 15.74 -14.95 -2.56
C LEU A 168 16.23 -15.50 -1.22
N LEU A 169 15.35 -15.49 -0.23
CA LEU A 169 15.58 -16.22 1.01
C LEU A 169 16.02 -17.66 0.62
N PRO A 170 17.01 -18.25 1.29
CA PRO A 170 17.38 -19.64 1.05
C PRO A 170 16.12 -20.50 1.10
N GLN A 171 15.92 -21.32 0.07
CA GLN A 171 14.83 -22.30 0.03
C GLN A 171 15.01 -23.25 1.23
N PRO A 172 13.93 -23.63 1.94
CA PRO A 172 13.99 -24.61 3.02
C PRO A 172 14.51 -25.97 2.53
#